data_AF-A0A644W6V7-F1
#
_entry.id   AF-A0A644W6V7-F1
#
_cell.length_a   1.000
_cell.length_b   1.000
_cell.length_c   1.000
_cell.angle_alpha   90.00
_cell.angle_beta   90.00
_cell.angle_gamma   90.00
#
_symmetry.space_group_name_H-M   'P 1'
#
loop_
_entity.id
_entity.type
_entity.pdbx_description
1 polymer ?
#
loop_
_entity_poly.entity_id
_entity_poly.type
_entity_poly.pdbx_seq_one_letter_code
_entity_poly.pdbx_strand_id
1 'polypeptide(L)' 'MRYWYNHPELLDREKLKALLAKHKRVSMVALHVGCSRHSVETAMKRHGIEFPSGYVADKALTPPKN' A
#
# COMPACT_ATOMS: atom_id res chain seq x y z
N MET A 1 -12.39 14.23 -2.36
CA MET A 1 -11.27 13.38 -1.89
C MET A 1 -11.84 12.00 -1.59
N ARG A 2 -11.47 10.94 -2.34
CA ARG A 2 -11.92 9.57 -2.04
C ARG A 2 -11.00 9.00 -0.98
N TYR A 3 -11.58 8.67 0.16
CA TYR A 3 -10.86 8.18 1.32
C TYR A 3 -10.72 6.65 1.27
N TRP A 4 -9.64 6.14 1.84
CA TRP A 4 -9.32 4.71 2.01
C TRP A 4 -10.47 3.85 2.54
N TYR A 5 -11.37 4.40 3.36
CA TYR A 5 -12.54 3.68 3.88
C TYR A 5 -13.61 3.35 2.82
N ASN A 6 -13.53 3.94 1.63
CA ASN A 6 -14.41 3.60 0.51
C ASN A 6 -13.93 2.37 -0.28
N HIS A 7 -12.79 1.79 0.11
CA HIS A 7 -12.21 0.61 -0.53
C HIS A 7 -12.27 -0.56 0.45
N PRO A 8 -13.20 -1.52 0.26
CA PRO A 8 -13.37 -2.65 1.18
C PRO A 8 -12.11 -3.52 1.26
N GLU A 9 -11.26 -3.47 0.24
CA GLU A 9 -9.99 -4.18 0.15
C GLU A 9 -8.92 -3.60 1.10
N LEU A 10 -8.99 -2.30 1.40
CA LEU A 10 -8.11 -1.63 2.37
C LEU A 10 -8.67 -1.69 3.79
N LEU A 11 -9.99 -1.84 3.92
CA LEU A 11 -10.68 -1.97 5.21
C LEU A 11 -10.49 -3.35 5.84
N ASP A 12 -10.19 -4.35 5.01
CA ASP A 12 -9.95 -5.72 5.43
C ASP A 12 -8.44 -5.97 5.59
N ARG A 13 -8.03 -6.32 6.82
CA ARG A 13 -6.62 -6.54 7.16
C ARG A 13 -6.00 -7.67 6.33
N GLU A 14 -6.74 -8.74 6.08
CA GLU A 14 -6.21 -9.92 5.38
C GLU A 14 -6.07 -9.64 3.90
N LYS A 15 -7.06 -8.98 3.29
CA LYS A 15 -6.95 -8.54 1.88
C LYS A 15 -5.80 -7.55 1.69
N LEU A 16 -5.65 -6.58 2.58
CA LEU A 16 -4.54 -5.63 2.54
C LEU A 16 -3.20 -6.36 2.65
N LYS A 17 -3.08 -7.35 3.55
CA LYS A 17 -1.87 -8.17 3.69
C LYS A 17 -1.59 -9.02 2.45
N ALA A 18 -2.61 -9.63 1.85
CA ALA A 18 -2.50 -10.41 0.62
C ALA A 18 -2.07 -9.55 -0.57
N LEU A 19 -2.63 -8.34 -0.70
CA LEU A 19 -2.24 -7.36 -1.72
C LEU A 19 -0.79 -6.90 -1.55
N LEU A 20 -0.39 -6.60 -0.32
CA LEU A 20 0.99 -6.25 0.02
C LEU A 20 1.96 -7.40 -0.28
N ALA A 21 1.58 -8.65 0.02
CA ALA A 21 2.38 -9.82 -0.30
C ALA A 21 2.49 -10.07 -1.81
N LYS A 22 1.40 -9.88 -2.56
CA LYS A 22 1.33 -10.07 -4.01
C LYS A 22 2.15 -9.02 -4.78
N HIS A 23 1.99 -7.75 -4.42
CA HIS A 23 2.58 -6.64 -5.17
C HIS A 23 3.94 -6.17 -4.62
N LYS A 24 4.27 -6.52 -3.37
CA LYS A 24 5.51 -6.15 -2.65
C LYS A 24 5.78 -4.63 -2.54
N ARG A 25 4.92 -3.77 -3.09
CA ARG A 25 5.06 -2.31 -3.13
C ARG A 25 3.73 -1.62 -2.88
N VAL A 26 3.73 -0.65 -1.96
CA VAL A 26 2.55 0.18 -1.62
C VAL A 26 2.03 0.95 -2.84
N SER A 27 2.93 1.49 -3.66
CA SER A 27 2.59 2.22 -4.90
C SER A 27 1.81 1.36 -5.89
N MET A 28 2.17 0.09 -6.00
CA MET A 28 1.55 -0.87 -6.92
C MET A 28 0.19 -1.35 -6.38
N VAL A 29 0.09 -1.54 -5.06
CA VAL A 29 -1.20 -1.80 -4.39
C VAL A 29 -2.16 -0.63 -4.59
N ALA A 30 -1.68 0.60 -4.40
CA ALA A 30 -2.47 1.80 -4.60
C ALA A 30 -3.00 1.90 -6.05
N LEU A 31 -2.15 1.64 -7.05
CA LEU A 31 -2.55 1.59 -8.46
C LEU A 31 -3.55 0.46 -8.74
N HIS A 32 -3.36 -0.72 -8.14
CA HIS A 32 -4.23 -1.87 -8.35
C HIS A 32 -5.64 -1.65 -7.78
N VAL A 33 -5.72 -1.08 -6.58
CA VAL A 33 -6.98 -0.79 -5.87
C VAL A 33 -7.63 0.51 -6.40
N GLY A 34 -6.89 1.35 -7.13
CA GLY A 34 -7.36 2.65 -7.59
C GLY A 34 -7.40 3.71 -6.49
N CYS A 35 -6.47 3.65 -5.54
CA CYS A 35 -6.32 4.59 -4.43
C CYS A 35 -5.03 5.41 -4.52
N SER A 36 -4.94 6.46 -3.71
CA SER A 36 -3.67 7.14 -3.43
C SER A 36 -2.80 6.32 -2.46
N ARG A 37 -1.46 6.42 -2.57
CA ARG A 37 -0.52 5.78 -1.61
C ARG A 37 -0.88 6.09 -0.15
N HIS A 38 -1.23 7.33 0.12
CA HIS A 38 -1.59 7.80 1.46
C HIS A 38 -2.80 7.07 2.07
N SER A 39 -3.74 6.64 1.22
CA SER A 39 -4.88 5.83 1.64
C SER A 39 -4.45 4.44 2.10
N VAL A 40 -3.51 3.82 1.38
CA VAL A 40 -2.94 2.52 1.73
C VAL A 40 -2.12 2.62 3.02
N GLU A 41 -1.26 3.65 3.15
CA GLU A 41 -0.47 3.89 4.37
C GLU A 41 -1.34 4.10 5.61
N THR A 42 -2.44 4.85 5.48
CA THR A 42 -3.39 5.08 6.57
C THR A 42 -4.11 3.80 6.98
N ALA A 43 -4.54 3.00 6.02
CA ALA A 43 -5.14 1.68 6.28
C ALA A 43 -4.15 0.75 7.00
N MET A 44 -2.89 0.72 6.56
CA MET A 44 -1.83 -0.07 7.19
C MET A 44 -1.59 0.33 8.64
N LYS A 45 -1.47 1.64 8.92
CA LYS A 45 -1.36 2.16 10.28
C LYS A 45 -2.56 1.76 11.14
N ARG A 46 -3.79 1.86 10.60
CA ARG A 46 -5.01 1.47 11.32
C ARG A 46 -5.06 -0.03 11.65
N HIS A 47 -4.60 -0.87 10.73
CA HIS A 47 -4.58 -2.33 10.92
C HIS A 47 -3.33 -2.85 11.64
N GLY A 48 -2.42 -1.96 12.06
CA GLY A 48 -1.17 -2.35 12.70
C GLY A 48 -0.25 -3.18 11.79
N ILE A 49 -0.32 -2.95 10.47
CA ILE A 49 0.54 -3.62 9.50
C ILE A 49 1.83 -2.81 9.39
N GLU A 50 2.89 -3.31 10.01
CA GLU A 50 4.24 -2.82 9.76
C GLU A 50 4.71 -3.32 8.40
N PHE A 51 4.75 -2.41 7.44
CA PHE A 51 5.44 -2.62 6.17
C PHE A 51 6.54 -1.58 6.12
N PRO A 52 7.68 -1.87 5.47
CA PRO A 52 8.69 -0.85 5.25
C PRO A 52 8.00 0.35 4.61
N SER A 53 7.91 1.43 5.38
CA SER A 53 7.30 2.70 4.98
C SER A 53 7.67 2.97 3.53
N GLY A 54 6.69 3.26 2.68
CA GLY A 54 6.86 3.37 1.23
C GLY A 54 7.97 4.32 0.80
N TYR A 55 8.47 5.17 1.71
CA TYR A 55 9.65 5.98 1.52
C TYR A 55 10.95 5.17 1.33
N VAL A 56 11.13 4.05 2.05
CA VAL A 56 12.32 3.18 1.91
C VAL A 56 12.11 2.08 0.87
N ALA A 57 10.89 1.57 0.69
CA ALA A 57 10.61 0.50 -0.27
C ALA A 57 10.69 0.96 -1.73
N ASP A 58 10.36 2.24 -2.00
CA ASP A 58 10.47 2.83 -3.35
C ASP A 58 11.95 3.03 -3.73
N LYS A 59 12.78 3.57 -2.81
CA LYS A 59 14.24 3.70 -3.03
C LYS A 59 14.99 2.35 -3.06
N ALA A 60 14.56 1.34 -2.31
CA ALA A 60 15.25 0.04 -2.26
C ALA A 60 14.99 -0.85 -3.48
N LEU A 61 13.96 -0.56 -4.30
CA LEU A 61 13.54 -1.43 -5.39
C LEU A 61 13.55 -0.74 -6.77
N THR A 62 14.03 0.50 -6.89
CA THR A 62 14.41 1.05 -8.20
C THR A 62 15.85 0.63 -8.51
N PRO A 63 16.12 -0.20 -9.53
CA PRO A 63 17.46 -0.19 -10.11
C PRO A 63 17.74 1.22 -10.64
N PRO A 64 18.98 1.74 -10.53
CA PRO A 64 19.33 3.06 -11.05
C PRO A 64 18.94 3.12 -12.53
N LYS A 65 18.10 4.10 -12.86
CA LYS A 65 17.70 4.40 -14.24
C LYS A 65 18.91 5.02 -14.93
N ASN A 66 19.62 4.20 -15.69
CA ASN A 66 20.67 4.64 -16.62
C ASN A 66 20.08 5.37 -17.82
#